data_AF-A0A1G0TDN7-F1
#
_entry.id   AF-A0A1G0TDN7-F1
#
_cell.length_a   1.000
_cell.length_b   1.000
_cell.length_c   1.000
_cell.angle_alpha   90.00
_cell.angle_beta   90.00
_cell.angle_gamma   90.00
#
_symmetry.space_group_name_H-M   'P 1'
#
loop_
_entity.id
_entity.type
_entity.pdbx_description
1 polymer ?
#
loop_
_entity_poly.entity_id
_entity_poly.type
_entity_poly.pdbx_seq_one_letter_code
_entity_poly.pdbx_strand_id
1 'polypeptide(L)'
;MMFLFSFISNMAAQTQGGELTKSYYDIVAVALIAVVLLIMFGFLYFGLGEEIKREKKFALGFQKVKGYIVGLKPIEKEKDIMFDHAYDDIRELDNKIPPWFNYLFYGSIIFSIFYMINYHILSSGDVQATEYKEELQFAEMQRIELVKSGALLDENTLTALKDAAAIKSGKEIFLKNCTVCHTESGAGLVGPNLTDDYWIHGGGIKDIYRVIKEGVPNKGMISWNQQLNPRQIQEVSSFILTLRGTNPSNPKAPEGVLYVQQDSLKGM
;
A
#
# COMPACT_ATOMS: atom_id res chain seq x y z
N MET A 1 10.24 37.07 19.43
CA MET A 1 11.35 37.15 18.46
C MET A 1 10.69 37.06 17.07
N MET A 2 10.46 38.08 16.25
CA MET A 2 11.23 39.29 15.97
C MET A 2 10.39 40.30 15.14
N PHE A 3 9.09 40.50 15.45
CA PHE A 3 8.20 41.37 14.64
C PHE A 3 7.33 42.38 15.41
N LEU A 4 7.48 42.49 16.74
CA LEU A 4 6.67 43.40 17.57
C LEU A 4 7.38 44.70 18.00
N PHE A 5 8.60 44.95 17.52
CA PHE A 5 9.42 46.10 17.96
C PHE A 5 9.59 47.23 16.93
N SER A 6 9.04 47.11 15.72
CA SER A 6 9.32 48.10 14.64
C SER A 6 8.25 49.16 14.42
N PHE A 7 7.20 49.23 15.24
CA PHE A 7 6.10 50.19 15.06
C PHE A 7 6.11 51.38 16.05
N ILE A 8 7.00 51.38 17.05
CA ILE A 8 6.99 52.40 18.12
C ILE A 8 7.87 53.62 17.78
N SER A 9 8.76 53.53 16.77
CA SER A 9 9.76 54.58 16.53
C SER A 9 9.35 55.71 15.58
N ASN A 10 8.15 55.70 14.97
CA ASN A 10 7.78 56.69 13.93
C ASN A 10 6.59 57.61 14.24
N MET A 11 6.00 57.56 15.45
CA MET A 11 4.83 58.40 15.79
C MET A 11 5.08 59.57 16.74
N ALA A 12 6.33 59.85 17.14
CA ALA A 12 6.64 60.96 18.06
C ALA A 12 7.48 62.08 17.43
N ALA A 13 7.62 62.11 16.10
CA ALA A 13 8.41 63.12 15.39
C ALA A 13 7.57 63.97 14.42
N GLN A 14 6.35 64.36 14.79
CA GLN A 14 5.68 65.54 14.21
C GLN A 14 4.38 65.79 14.95
N THR A 15 4.29 66.92 15.64
CA THR A 15 3.15 67.86 15.59
C THR A 15 3.30 68.91 16.69
N GLN A 16 3.72 70.10 16.27
CA GLN A 16 3.45 71.34 16.99
C GLN A 16 1.97 71.70 16.77
N GLY A 17 1.29 72.10 17.85
CA GLY A 17 0.11 72.99 17.81
C GLY A 17 -1.27 72.31 17.84
N GLY A 18 -1.97 72.44 18.97
CA GLY A 18 -3.42 72.27 19.08
C GLY A 18 -3.91 71.51 20.32
N GLU A 19 -4.00 72.19 21.48
CA GLU A 19 -4.53 71.68 22.76
C GLU A 19 -6.06 71.46 22.73
N LEU A 20 -6.48 70.28 22.26
CA LEU A 20 -7.77 69.64 22.56
C LEU A 20 -7.53 68.13 22.85
N THR A 21 -6.45 67.85 23.59
CA THR A 21 -5.63 66.64 23.44
C THR A 21 -5.83 65.61 24.56
N LYS A 22 -5.96 64.33 24.17
CA LYS A 22 -5.88 63.09 24.99
C LYS A 22 -7.03 62.74 25.96
N SER A 23 -7.46 63.63 26.85
CA SER A 23 -8.31 63.25 28.00
C SER A 23 -9.68 62.62 27.65
N TYR A 24 -10.39 63.14 26.64
CA TYR A 24 -11.71 62.60 26.24
C TYR A 24 -11.62 61.21 25.60
N TYR A 25 -10.68 61.02 24.67
CA TYR A 25 -10.48 59.73 23.99
C TYR A 25 -9.96 58.67 24.96
N ASP A 26 -9.17 59.04 25.97
CA ASP A 26 -8.69 58.11 27.00
C ASP A 26 -9.85 57.61 27.90
N ILE A 27 -10.76 58.49 28.32
CA ILE A 27 -11.94 58.10 29.12
C ILE A 27 -12.88 57.18 28.32
N VAL A 28 -13.13 57.52 27.05
CA VAL A 28 -13.95 56.69 26.15
C VAL A 28 -13.29 55.34 25.89
N ALA A 29 -11.97 55.30 25.70
CA ALA A 29 -11.23 54.06 25.52
C ALA A 29 -11.28 53.16 26.77
N VAL A 30 -11.10 53.72 27.97
CA VAL A 30 -11.20 52.97 29.23
C VAL A 30 -12.62 52.45 29.45
N ALA A 31 -13.65 53.24 29.15
CA ALA A 31 -15.04 52.81 29.25
C ALA A 31 -15.36 51.66 28.27
N LEU A 32 -14.87 51.73 27.03
CA LEU A 32 -15.04 50.65 26.05
C LEU A 32 -14.30 49.38 26.47
N ILE A 33 -13.07 49.50 26.99
CA ILE A 33 -12.33 48.36 27.52
C ILE A 33 -13.08 47.73 28.71
N ALA A 34 -13.62 48.55 29.62
CA ALA A 34 -14.40 48.05 30.75
C ALA A 34 -15.67 47.32 30.30
N VAL A 35 -16.38 47.83 29.28
CA VAL A 35 -17.55 47.16 28.69
C VAL A 35 -17.15 45.84 28.03
N VAL A 36 -16.05 45.81 27.28
CA VAL A 36 -15.53 44.57 26.66
C VAL A 36 -15.14 43.55 27.73
N LEU A 37 -14.48 43.98 28.81
CA LEU A 37 -14.13 43.11 29.93
C LEU A 37 -15.36 42.59 30.67
N LEU A 38 -16.40 43.41 30.85
CA LEU A 38 -17.67 42.97 31.46
C LEU A 38 -18.42 41.97 30.57
N ILE A 39 -18.41 42.19 29.25
CA ILE A 39 -18.98 41.24 28.29
C ILE A 39 -18.18 39.93 28.32
N MET A 40 -16.85 40.00 28.29
CA MET A 40 -15.97 38.83 28.38
C MET A 40 -16.15 38.08 29.69
N PHE A 41 -16.27 38.79 30.82
CA PHE A 41 -16.54 38.20 32.13
C PHE A 41 -17.93 37.55 32.17
N GLY A 42 -18.95 38.18 31.57
CA GLY A 42 -20.28 37.60 31.41
C GLY A 42 -20.26 36.31 30.60
N PHE A 43 -19.57 36.29 29.47
CA PHE A 43 -19.40 35.09 28.64
C PHE A 43 -18.66 33.97 29.39
N LEU A 44 -17.60 34.29 30.12
CA LEU A 44 -16.89 33.31 30.94
C LEU A 44 -17.78 32.76 32.06
N TYR A 45 -18.49 33.63 32.78
CA TYR A 45 -19.34 33.22 33.91
C TYR A 45 -20.53 32.36 33.47
N PHE A 46 -21.20 32.73 32.38
CA PHE A 46 -22.30 31.94 31.82
C PHE A 46 -21.79 30.65 31.13
N GLY A 47 -20.67 30.72 30.41
CA GLY A 47 -20.07 29.57 29.73
C GLY A 47 -19.59 28.48 30.70
N LEU A 48 -18.83 28.85 31.74
CA LEU A 48 -18.39 27.92 32.79
C LEU A 48 -19.58 27.27 33.51
N GLY A 49 -20.67 28.03 33.72
CA GLY A 49 -21.88 27.51 34.35
C GLY A 49 -22.54 26.37 33.55
N GLU A 50 -22.57 26.47 32.22
CA GLU A 50 -23.09 25.41 31.35
C GLU A 50 -22.15 24.21 31.26
N GLU A 51 -20.84 24.44 31.19
CA GLU A 51 -19.85 23.35 31.17
C GLU A 51 -19.88 22.55 32.47
N ILE A 52 -19.94 23.22 33.64
CA ILE A 52 -20.04 22.57 34.95
C ILE A 52 -21.36 21.76 35.06
N LYS A 53 -22.47 22.29 34.54
CA LYS A 53 -23.75 21.55 34.49
C LYS A 53 -23.65 20.32 33.58
N ARG A 54 -22.97 20.43 32.44
CA ARG A 54 -22.74 19.34 31.47
C ARG A 54 -21.86 18.25 32.08
N GLU A 55 -20.75 18.62 32.71
CA GLU A 55 -19.88 17.68 33.43
C GLU A 55 -20.61 16.97 34.57
N LYS A 56 -21.39 17.69 35.38
CA LYS A 56 -22.19 17.05 36.46
C LYS A 56 -23.23 16.07 35.91
N LYS A 57 -23.90 16.41 34.80
CA LYS A 57 -24.84 15.49 34.13
C LYS A 57 -24.13 14.26 33.56
N PHE A 58 -22.96 14.44 32.92
CA PHE A 58 -22.15 13.35 32.40
C PHE A 58 -21.63 12.44 33.52
N ALA A 59 -21.09 13.01 34.60
CA ALA A 59 -20.64 12.29 35.78
C ALA A 59 -21.79 11.51 36.43
N LEU A 60 -22.98 12.10 36.56
CA LEU A 60 -24.15 11.42 37.11
C LEU A 60 -24.61 10.25 36.21
N GLY A 61 -24.57 10.44 34.89
CA GLY A 61 -24.84 9.38 33.92
C GLY A 61 -23.83 8.23 34.02
N PHE A 62 -22.54 8.57 34.11
CA PHE A 62 -21.45 7.60 34.28
C PHE A 62 -21.56 6.82 35.59
N GLN A 63 -21.90 7.47 36.70
CA GLN A 63 -22.09 6.81 38.00
C GLN A 63 -23.25 5.80 37.98
N LYS A 64 -24.35 6.15 37.30
CA LYS A 64 -25.46 5.20 37.11
C LYS A 64 -25.03 3.98 36.30
N VAL A 65 -24.37 4.20 35.15
CA VAL A 65 -23.86 3.12 34.28
C VAL A 65 -22.84 2.23 35.02
N LYS A 66 -21.93 2.84 35.79
CA LYS A 66 -20.95 2.12 36.62
C LYS A 66 -21.64 1.18 37.61
N GLY A 67 -22.73 1.62 38.26
CA GLY A 67 -23.51 0.79 39.17
C GLY A 67 -24.12 -0.45 38.51
N TYR A 68 -24.66 -0.30 37.30
CA TYR A 68 -25.24 -1.43 36.53
C TYR A 68 -24.19 -2.41 36.00
N ILE A 69 -23.02 -1.92 35.62
CA ILE A 69 -21.92 -2.77 35.14
C ILE A 69 -21.32 -3.54 36.32
N VAL A 70 -20.93 -2.84 37.38
CA VAL A 70 -20.03 -3.36 38.42
C VAL A 70 -20.78 -4.01 39.57
N GLY A 71 -21.96 -3.51 39.95
CA GLY A 71 -22.84 -4.16 40.94
C GLY A 71 -22.28 -4.33 42.35
N LEU A 72 -21.19 -3.64 42.72
CA LEU A 72 -20.54 -3.74 44.03
C LEU A 72 -21.27 -2.94 45.11
N LYS A 73 -21.29 -3.45 46.34
CA LYS A 73 -21.73 -2.65 47.50
C LYS A 73 -20.67 -1.58 47.86
N PRO A 74 -21.08 -0.41 48.39
CA PRO A 74 -20.16 0.60 48.91
C PRO A 74 -19.30 0.08 50.08
N ILE A 75 -18.10 0.61 50.22
CA ILE A 75 -17.11 0.18 51.22
C ILE A 75 -17.60 0.38 52.67
N GLU A 76 -18.47 1.36 52.90
CA GLU A 76 -19.04 1.64 54.22
C GLU A 76 -19.94 0.50 54.72
N LYS A 77 -20.46 -0.33 53.80
CA LYS A 77 -21.31 -1.50 54.08
C LYS A 77 -20.56 -2.82 53.94
N GLU A 78 -19.24 -2.80 53.92
CA GLU A 78 -18.40 -3.99 53.78
C GLU A 78 -18.62 -4.98 54.95
N LYS A 79 -18.80 -4.45 56.17
CA LYS A 79 -19.10 -5.26 57.36
C LYS A 79 -20.38 -6.08 57.22
N ASP A 80 -21.34 -5.62 56.42
CA ASP A 80 -22.64 -6.30 56.22
C ASP A 80 -22.54 -7.50 55.25
N ILE A 81 -21.41 -7.65 54.55
CA ILE A 81 -21.16 -8.72 53.57
C ILE A 81 -19.88 -9.50 53.88
N MET A 82 -19.29 -9.29 55.05
CA MET A 82 -18.08 -9.99 55.46
C MET A 82 -18.47 -11.37 56.00
N PHE A 83 -17.75 -12.41 55.57
CA PHE A 83 -17.92 -13.73 56.16
C PHE A 83 -17.39 -13.79 57.61
N ASP A 84 -17.97 -14.68 58.42
CA ASP A 84 -17.67 -14.78 59.85
C ASP A 84 -16.28 -15.38 60.17
N HIS A 85 -15.62 -15.98 59.17
CA HIS A 85 -14.33 -16.65 59.34
C HIS A 85 -13.21 -15.82 58.71
N ALA A 86 -12.09 -15.74 59.41
CA ALA A 86 -10.85 -15.18 58.89
C ALA A 86 -9.81 -16.30 58.76
N TYR A 87 -9.11 -16.32 57.63
CA TYR A 87 -7.98 -17.21 57.41
C TYR A 87 -6.73 -16.36 57.27
N ASP A 88 -5.78 -16.49 58.20
CA ASP A 88 -4.52 -15.72 58.18
C ASP A 88 -4.75 -14.20 58.03
N ASP A 89 -5.64 -13.65 58.87
CA ASP A 89 -6.10 -12.25 58.86
C ASP A 89 -6.79 -11.77 57.56
N ILE A 90 -6.93 -12.61 56.54
CA ILE A 90 -7.70 -12.33 55.33
C ILE A 90 -9.16 -12.69 55.57
N ARG A 91 -10.06 -11.78 55.19
CA ARG A 91 -11.51 -11.97 55.24
C ARG A 91 -12.11 -11.86 53.86
N GLU A 92 -13.12 -12.68 53.60
CA GLU A 92 -13.80 -12.73 52.30
C GLU A 92 -15.10 -11.94 52.33
N LEU A 93 -15.49 -11.41 51.17
CA LEU A 93 -16.72 -10.66 50.97
C LEU A 93 -17.72 -11.49 50.17
N ASP A 94 -18.94 -11.64 50.69
CA ASP A 94 -20.09 -12.21 49.98
C ASP A 94 -20.69 -11.19 49.01
N ASN A 95 -19.91 -10.85 47.99
CA ASN A 95 -20.32 -9.92 46.96
C ASN A 95 -20.86 -10.65 45.72
N LYS A 96 -21.92 -10.11 45.12
CA LYS A 96 -22.49 -10.69 43.90
C LYS A 96 -21.52 -10.55 42.74
N ILE A 97 -21.47 -11.58 41.89
CA ILE A 97 -20.67 -11.55 40.66
C ILE A 97 -21.14 -10.35 39.80
N PRO A 98 -20.21 -9.52 39.28
CA PRO A 98 -20.57 -8.39 38.43
C PRO A 98 -21.44 -8.83 37.25
N PRO A 99 -22.58 -8.16 36.98
CA PRO A 99 -23.47 -8.55 35.88
C PRO A 99 -22.79 -8.65 34.51
N TRP A 100 -21.84 -7.77 34.20
CA TRP A 100 -21.09 -7.82 32.94
C TRP A 100 -20.32 -9.13 32.77
N PHE A 101 -19.77 -9.68 33.86
CA PHE A 101 -19.01 -10.92 33.84
C PHE A 101 -19.93 -12.10 33.54
N ASN A 102 -21.13 -12.13 34.14
CA ASN A 102 -22.13 -13.15 33.84
C ASN A 102 -22.58 -13.09 32.36
N TYR A 103 -22.80 -11.89 31.81
CA TYR A 103 -23.14 -11.75 30.39
C TYR A 103 -22.03 -12.25 29.47
N LEU A 104 -20.76 -11.95 29.79
CA LEU A 104 -19.62 -12.45 29.02
C LEU A 104 -19.49 -13.97 29.13
N PHE A 105 -19.67 -14.53 30.33
CA PHE A 105 -19.64 -15.97 30.57
C PHE A 105 -20.71 -16.70 29.75
N TYR A 106 -21.98 -16.31 29.87
CA TYR A 106 -23.06 -16.92 29.08
C TYR A 106 -22.95 -16.62 27.58
N GLY A 107 -22.47 -15.44 27.21
CA GLY A 107 -22.19 -15.08 25.83
C GLY A 107 -21.15 -16.01 25.19
N SER A 108 -20.09 -16.36 25.92
CA SER A 108 -19.07 -17.31 25.44
C SER A 108 -19.62 -18.73 25.25
N ILE A 109 -20.53 -19.17 26.13
CA ILE A 109 -21.20 -20.48 26.01
C ILE A 109 -22.06 -20.50 24.74
N ILE A 110 -22.87 -19.46 24.53
CA ILE A 110 -23.72 -19.34 23.34
C ILE A 110 -22.87 -19.30 22.06
N PHE A 111 -21.81 -18.49 22.05
CA PHE A 111 -20.87 -18.42 20.93
C PHE A 111 -20.24 -19.79 20.62
N SER A 112 -19.80 -20.52 21.64
CA SER A 112 -19.21 -21.86 21.48
C SER A 112 -20.19 -22.85 20.83
N ILE A 113 -21.47 -22.83 21.23
CA ILE A 113 -22.51 -23.68 20.64
C ILE A 113 -22.70 -23.35 19.16
N PHE A 114 -22.82 -22.06 18.80
CA PHE A 114 -22.95 -21.64 17.40
C PHE A 114 -21.72 -21.98 16.57
N TYR A 115 -20.52 -21.79 17.12
CA TYR A 115 -19.26 -22.14 16.46
C TYR A 115 -19.20 -23.64 16.15
N MET A 116 -19.50 -24.49 17.13
CA MET A 116 -19.50 -25.95 16.95
C MET A 116 -20.53 -26.39 15.89
N ILE A 117 -21.73 -25.82 15.91
CA ILE A 117 -22.76 -26.14 14.91
C ILE A 117 -22.29 -25.74 13.51
N ASN A 118 -21.73 -24.55 13.33
CA ASN A 118 -21.34 -24.06 12.01
C ASN A 118 -20.13 -24.81 11.42
N TYR A 119 -19.06 -24.98 12.21
CA TYR A 119 -17.79 -25.54 11.73
C TYR A 119 -17.73 -27.07 11.79
N HIS A 120 -18.43 -27.72 12.71
CA HIS A 120 -18.29 -29.17 12.93
C HIS A 120 -19.55 -29.99 12.61
N ILE A 121 -20.76 -29.43 12.76
CA ILE A 121 -22.00 -30.18 12.49
C ILE A 121 -22.50 -29.92 11.07
N LEU A 122 -22.71 -28.66 10.72
CA LEU A 122 -23.22 -28.26 9.39
C LEU A 122 -22.13 -28.32 8.32
N SER A 123 -20.84 -28.36 8.71
CA SER A 123 -19.69 -28.29 7.80
C SER A 123 -19.79 -27.11 6.82
N SER A 124 -20.45 -26.04 7.22
CA SER A 124 -20.67 -24.85 6.40
C SER A 124 -19.51 -23.84 6.49
N GLY A 125 -18.67 -23.98 7.51
CA GLY A 125 -17.47 -23.17 7.70
C GLY A 125 -16.22 -23.89 7.20
N ASP A 126 -15.25 -23.11 6.74
CA ASP A 126 -14.00 -23.65 6.23
C ASP A 126 -13.14 -24.16 7.38
N VAL A 127 -12.98 -25.48 7.44
CA VAL A 127 -11.96 -26.09 8.30
C VAL A 127 -10.59 -25.85 7.71
N GLN A 128 -9.56 -25.78 8.56
CA GLN A 128 -8.18 -25.49 8.17
C GLN A 128 -7.69 -26.25 6.93
N ALA A 129 -8.06 -27.54 6.80
CA ALA A 129 -7.64 -28.36 5.67
C ALA A 129 -8.31 -27.97 4.34
N THR A 130 -9.52 -27.42 4.37
CA THR A 130 -10.23 -26.92 3.19
C THR A 130 -9.69 -25.56 2.81
N GLU A 131 -9.58 -24.63 3.77
CA GLU A 131 -8.99 -23.30 3.58
C GLU A 131 -7.60 -23.39 2.95
N TYR A 132 -6.72 -24.25 3.50
CA TYR A 132 -5.38 -24.48 2.94
C TYR A 132 -5.41 -24.93 1.47
N LYS A 133 -6.34 -25.82 1.09
CA LYS A 133 -6.44 -26.30 -0.29
C LYS A 133 -6.90 -25.19 -1.22
N GLU A 134 -7.84 -24.36 -0.78
CA GLU A 134 -8.33 -23.22 -1.55
C GLU A 134 -7.24 -22.16 -1.73
N GLU A 135 -6.50 -21.85 -0.67
CA GLU A 135 -5.34 -20.95 -0.74
C GLU A 135 -4.27 -21.47 -1.71
N LEU A 136 -3.96 -22.77 -1.67
CA LEU A 136 -3.02 -23.38 -2.61
C LEU A 136 -3.52 -23.30 -4.06
N GLN A 137 -4.80 -23.57 -4.30
CA GLN A 137 -5.39 -23.46 -5.64
C GLN A 137 -5.33 -22.02 -6.14
N PHE A 138 -5.65 -21.06 -5.27
CA PHE A 138 -5.58 -19.64 -5.59
C PHE A 138 -4.13 -19.20 -5.88
N ALA A 139 -3.17 -19.63 -5.07
CA ALA A 139 -1.75 -19.37 -5.28
C ALA A 139 -1.23 -20.01 -6.58
N GLU A 140 -1.67 -21.22 -6.92
CA GLU A 140 -1.29 -21.90 -8.15
C GLU A 140 -1.88 -21.17 -9.38
N MET A 141 -3.13 -20.72 -9.31
CA MET A 141 -3.72 -19.90 -10.38
C MET A 141 -2.93 -18.61 -10.62
N GLN A 142 -2.56 -17.91 -9.54
CA GLN A 142 -1.71 -16.72 -9.64
C GLN A 142 -0.33 -17.05 -10.22
N ARG A 143 0.28 -18.15 -9.79
CA ARG A 143 1.57 -18.60 -10.31
C ARG A 143 1.48 -18.90 -11.80
N ILE A 144 0.46 -19.63 -12.23
CA ILE A 144 0.25 -19.96 -13.65
C ILE A 144 0.11 -18.67 -14.47
N GLU A 145 -0.62 -17.67 -13.98
CA GLU A 145 -0.77 -16.38 -14.65
C GLU A 145 0.56 -15.62 -14.75
N LEU A 146 1.35 -15.60 -13.68
CA LEU A 146 2.68 -14.99 -13.66
C LEU A 146 3.68 -15.72 -14.58
N VAL A 147 3.59 -17.05 -14.69
CA VAL A 147 4.38 -17.84 -15.63
C VAL A 147 3.95 -17.57 -17.07
N LYS A 148 2.65 -17.52 -17.35
CA LYS A 148 2.10 -17.22 -18.69
C LYS A 148 2.46 -15.82 -19.17
N SER A 149 2.39 -14.82 -18.30
CA SER A 149 2.83 -13.46 -18.61
C SER A 149 4.35 -13.32 -18.71
N GLY A 150 5.09 -14.31 -18.21
CA GLY A 150 6.54 -14.28 -18.14
C GLY A 150 7.07 -13.34 -17.05
N ALA A 151 6.23 -12.89 -16.12
CA ALA A 151 6.63 -12.03 -15.01
C ALA A 151 7.73 -12.66 -14.13
N LEU A 152 7.82 -14.00 -14.12
CA LEU A 152 8.87 -14.75 -13.42
C LEU A 152 10.12 -15.03 -14.28
N LEU A 153 10.17 -14.55 -15.53
CA LEU A 153 11.33 -14.74 -16.40
C LEU A 153 12.45 -13.80 -15.97
N ASP A 154 13.51 -14.37 -15.41
CA ASP A 154 14.78 -13.70 -15.19
C ASP A 154 15.77 -14.03 -16.32
N GLU A 155 16.70 -13.12 -16.60
CA GLU A 155 17.75 -13.25 -17.62
C GLU A 155 18.65 -14.48 -17.36
N ASN A 156 18.74 -14.94 -16.11
CA ASN A 156 19.46 -16.15 -15.75
C ASN A 156 18.70 -17.43 -16.15
N THR A 157 17.38 -17.41 -16.04
CA THR A 157 16.47 -18.53 -16.35
C THR A 157 16.02 -18.59 -17.81
N LEU A 158 16.31 -17.55 -18.59
CA LEU A 158 15.86 -17.42 -19.97
C LEU A 158 16.50 -18.48 -20.88
N THR A 159 15.64 -19.29 -21.51
CA THR A 159 16.02 -20.28 -22.52
C THR A 159 15.25 -20.06 -23.83
N ALA A 160 15.83 -20.50 -24.95
CA ALA A 160 15.14 -20.46 -26.23
C ALA A 160 13.96 -21.44 -26.24
N LEU A 161 12.77 -20.94 -26.58
CA LEU A 161 11.58 -21.75 -26.74
C LEU A 161 11.66 -22.50 -28.08
N LYS A 162 11.38 -23.80 -28.07
CA LYS A 162 11.37 -24.64 -29.27
C LYS A 162 9.98 -25.17 -29.62
N ASP A 163 8.98 -24.88 -28.80
CA ASP A 163 7.63 -25.31 -29.04
C ASP A 163 7.01 -24.54 -30.22
N ALA A 164 6.32 -25.26 -31.11
CA ALA A 164 5.80 -24.68 -32.35
C ALA A 164 4.79 -23.55 -32.11
N ALA A 165 4.07 -23.58 -30.98
CA ALA A 165 3.11 -22.55 -30.61
C ALA A 165 3.81 -21.23 -30.26
N ALA A 166 4.85 -21.27 -29.41
CA ALA A 166 5.67 -20.09 -29.09
C ALA A 166 6.38 -19.53 -30.32
N ILE A 167 6.94 -20.39 -31.18
CA ILE A 167 7.59 -19.94 -32.43
C ILE A 167 6.57 -19.28 -33.36
N LYS A 168 5.36 -19.83 -33.48
CA LYS A 168 4.29 -19.21 -34.26
C LYS A 168 3.87 -17.86 -33.69
N SER A 169 3.67 -17.76 -32.38
CA SER A 169 3.34 -16.48 -31.73
C SER A 169 4.45 -15.44 -31.88
N GLY A 170 5.72 -15.86 -31.70
CA GLY A 170 6.90 -15.04 -31.94
C GLY A 170 6.98 -14.53 -33.39
N LYS A 171 6.63 -15.36 -34.37
CA LYS A 171 6.52 -14.97 -35.78
C LYS A 171 5.44 -13.91 -36.01
N GLU A 172 4.26 -14.07 -35.41
CA GLU A 172 3.17 -13.09 -35.53
C GLU A 172 3.58 -11.72 -34.92
N ILE A 173 4.25 -11.74 -33.76
CA ILE A 173 4.82 -10.53 -33.13
C ILE A 173 5.87 -9.90 -34.05
N PHE A 174 6.78 -10.70 -34.61
CA PHE A 174 7.82 -10.23 -35.53
C PHE A 174 7.20 -9.56 -36.75
N LEU A 175 6.24 -10.22 -37.40
CA LEU A 175 5.56 -9.73 -38.60
C LEU A 175 4.87 -8.37 -38.38
N LYS A 176 4.27 -8.20 -37.20
CA LYS A 176 3.56 -6.98 -36.82
C LYS A 176 4.48 -5.81 -36.49
N ASN A 177 5.63 -6.08 -35.86
CA ASN A 177 6.39 -5.05 -35.15
C ASN A 177 7.82 -4.82 -35.69
N CYS A 178 8.44 -5.82 -36.30
CA CYS A 178 9.88 -5.83 -36.60
C CYS A 178 10.20 -5.71 -38.10
N THR A 179 9.23 -6.05 -38.97
CA THR A 179 9.43 -6.18 -40.42
C THR A 179 9.73 -4.88 -41.14
N VAL A 180 9.30 -3.74 -40.60
CA VAL A 180 9.60 -2.42 -41.18
C VAL A 180 11.11 -2.19 -41.27
N CYS A 181 11.86 -2.67 -40.28
CA CYS A 181 13.31 -2.48 -40.23
C CYS A 181 14.09 -3.73 -40.67
N HIS A 182 13.57 -4.93 -40.37
CA HIS A 182 14.27 -6.20 -40.59
C HIS A 182 13.74 -7.03 -41.76
N THR A 183 12.70 -6.56 -42.46
CA THR A 183 11.93 -7.27 -43.49
C THR A 183 11.20 -8.52 -42.96
N GLU A 184 10.26 -9.05 -43.75
CA GLU A 184 9.50 -10.26 -43.37
C GLU A 184 10.37 -11.51 -43.25
N SER A 185 11.46 -11.59 -44.02
CA SER A 185 12.40 -12.71 -43.99
C SER A 185 13.53 -12.53 -42.97
N GLY A 186 13.60 -11.40 -42.26
CA GLY A 186 14.72 -11.07 -41.38
C GLY A 186 15.98 -10.64 -42.13
N ALA A 187 15.90 -10.41 -43.44
CA ALA A 187 17.05 -10.07 -44.31
C ALA A 187 17.73 -8.74 -43.96
N GLY A 188 17.06 -7.88 -43.18
CA GLY A 188 17.55 -6.53 -42.86
C GLY A 188 17.24 -5.52 -43.96
N LEU A 189 16.89 -4.29 -43.55
CA LEU A 189 16.73 -3.13 -44.42
C LEU A 189 17.39 -1.92 -43.77
N VAL A 190 16.69 -1.30 -42.82
CA VAL A 190 17.24 -0.26 -41.94
C VAL A 190 17.97 -0.94 -40.78
N GLY A 191 17.34 -1.97 -40.20
CA GLY A 191 17.96 -2.84 -39.19
C GLY A 191 18.94 -3.86 -39.80
N PRO A 192 19.75 -4.52 -38.98
CA PRO A 192 20.68 -5.56 -39.42
C PRO A 192 19.99 -6.81 -39.96
N ASN A 193 20.76 -7.59 -40.72
CA ASN A 193 20.38 -8.94 -41.13
C ASN A 193 20.33 -9.86 -39.91
N LEU A 194 19.22 -10.55 -39.69
CA LEU A 194 19.00 -11.50 -38.59
C LEU A 194 19.19 -12.97 -39.04
N THR A 195 19.49 -13.19 -40.32
CA THR A 195 19.62 -14.52 -40.92
C THR A 195 21.06 -15.04 -40.96
N ASP A 196 22.06 -14.19 -40.78
CA ASP A 196 23.47 -14.57 -40.83
C ASP A 196 24.07 -14.86 -39.43
N ASP A 197 25.37 -15.17 -39.42
CA ASP A 197 26.12 -15.50 -38.21
C ASP A 197 26.77 -14.29 -37.53
N TYR A 198 26.57 -13.07 -38.04
CA TYR A 198 27.23 -11.85 -37.56
C TYR A 198 26.27 -11.03 -36.69
N TRP A 199 26.73 -10.68 -35.49
CA TRP A 199 25.91 -9.97 -34.51
C TRP A 199 26.66 -8.78 -33.93
N ILE A 200 25.94 -7.66 -33.76
CA ILE A 200 26.48 -6.43 -33.17
C ILE A 200 26.43 -6.48 -31.64
N HIS A 201 25.38 -7.07 -31.07
CA HIS A 201 25.07 -7.03 -29.64
C HIS A 201 24.99 -8.43 -28.99
N GLY A 202 25.59 -9.44 -29.62
CA GLY A 202 25.49 -10.85 -29.25
C GLY A 202 24.30 -11.55 -29.92
N GLY A 203 24.48 -12.83 -30.27
CA GLY A 203 23.49 -13.64 -31.01
C GLY A 203 22.84 -14.75 -30.17
N GLY A 204 23.04 -14.75 -28.85
CA GLY A 204 22.41 -15.70 -27.94
C GLY A 204 20.98 -15.28 -27.58
N ILE A 205 20.18 -16.22 -27.05
CA ILE A 205 18.80 -15.92 -26.62
C ILE A 205 18.73 -14.76 -25.62
N LYS A 206 19.68 -14.69 -24.69
CA LYS A 206 19.77 -13.64 -23.66
C LYS A 206 20.11 -12.28 -24.27
N ASP A 207 21.00 -12.27 -25.25
CA ASP A 207 21.40 -11.04 -25.93
C ASP A 207 20.26 -10.46 -26.76
N ILE A 208 19.61 -11.31 -27.58
CA ILE A 208 18.46 -10.92 -28.41
C ILE A 208 17.31 -10.42 -27.52
N TYR A 209 17.00 -11.15 -26.45
CA TYR A 209 15.97 -10.76 -25.50
C TYR A 209 16.25 -9.39 -24.88
N ARG A 210 17.48 -9.15 -24.41
CA ARG A 210 17.89 -7.86 -23.83
C ARG A 210 17.77 -6.73 -24.86
N VAL A 211 18.25 -6.94 -26.09
CA VAL A 211 18.17 -5.94 -27.17
C VAL A 211 16.73 -5.57 -27.49
N ILE A 212 15.81 -6.53 -27.51
CA ILE A 212 14.39 -6.25 -27.76
C ILE A 212 13.75 -5.57 -26.55
N LYS A 213 14.06 -6.05 -25.33
CA LYS A 213 13.52 -5.49 -24.08
C LYS A 213 13.93 -4.04 -23.87
N GLU A 214 15.20 -3.72 -24.02
CA GLU A 214 15.77 -2.39 -23.70
C GLU A 214 15.87 -1.47 -24.92
N GLY A 215 15.88 -2.05 -26.12
CA GLY A 215 16.13 -1.32 -27.36
C GLY A 215 17.61 -0.93 -27.53
N VAL A 216 17.89 -0.26 -28.65
CA VAL A 216 19.17 0.40 -28.91
C VAL A 216 18.88 1.80 -29.45
N PRO A 217 18.49 2.76 -28.59
CA PRO A 217 17.99 4.06 -29.02
C PRO A 217 18.97 4.82 -29.92
N ASN A 218 20.27 4.74 -29.63
CA ASN A 218 21.33 5.38 -30.42
C ASN A 218 21.43 4.85 -31.86
N LYS A 219 20.85 3.67 -32.15
CA LYS A 219 20.79 3.04 -33.48
C LYS A 219 19.37 2.95 -34.03
N GLY A 220 18.39 3.61 -33.40
CA GLY A 220 17.01 3.69 -33.87
C GLY A 220 16.10 2.51 -33.48
N MET A 221 16.62 1.48 -32.80
CA MET A 221 15.76 0.40 -32.28
C MET A 221 15.11 0.82 -30.97
N ILE A 222 13.78 0.88 -30.94
CA ILE A 222 13.02 1.25 -29.74
C ILE A 222 13.02 0.14 -28.70
N SER A 223 12.75 0.51 -27.44
CA SER A 223 12.49 -0.42 -26.34
C SER A 223 11.09 -1.02 -26.47
N TRP A 224 10.97 -2.35 -26.38
CA TRP A 224 9.67 -3.03 -26.45
C TRP A 224 9.08 -3.40 -25.09
N ASN A 225 9.78 -3.15 -23.98
CA ASN A 225 9.30 -3.49 -22.63
C ASN A 225 7.95 -2.84 -22.22
N GLN A 226 7.55 -1.74 -22.86
CA GLN A 226 6.28 -1.06 -22.60
C GLN A 226 5.13 -1.62 -23.44
N GLN A 227 5.42 -2.34 -24.52
CA GLN A 227 4.43 -2.82 -25.50
C GLN A 227 4.29 -4.34 -25.50
N LEU A 228 5.35 -5.07 -25.13
CA LEU A 228 5.40 -6.52 -25.08
C LEU A 228 5.73 -6.96 -23.65
N ASN A 229 5.01 -7.97 -23.16
CA ASN A 229 5.34 -8.60 -21.89
C ASN A 229 6.61 -9.49 -22.04
N PRO A 230 7.27 -9.86 -20.93
CA PRO A 230 8.47 -10.70 -20.97
C PRO A 230 8.31 -12.00 -21.77
N ARG A 231 7.14 -12.67 -21.67
CA ARG A 231 6.89 -13.91 -22.42
C ARG A 231 6.87 -13.67 -23.93
N GLN A 232 6.21 -12.60 -24.38
CA GLN A 232 6.15 -12.21 -25.78
C GLN A 232 7.53 -11.84 -26.33
N ILE A 233 8.35 -11.17 -25.53
CA ILE A 233 9.75 -10.86 -25.89
C ILE A 233 10.55 -12.16 -26.03
N GLN A 234 10.37 -13.13 -25.13
CA GLN A 234 11.01 -14.45 -25.24
C GLN A 234 10.56 -15.20 -26.50
N GLU A 235 9.27 -15.15 -26.83
CA GLU A 235 8.70 -15.81 -28.02
C GLU A 235 9.26 -15.23 -29.32
N VAL A 236 9.27 -13.90 -29.48
CA VAL A 236 9.86 -13.26 -30.66
C VAL A 236 11.37 -13.47 -30.74
N SER A 237 12.08 -13.44 -29.60
CA SER A 237 13.52 -13.73 -29.56
C SER A 237 13.82 -15.17 -29.99
N SER A 238 12.97 -16.12 -29.56
CA SER A 238 13.09 -17.53 -29.95
C SER A 238 12.79 -17.73 -31.43
N PHE A 239 11.80 -17.02 -31.99
CA PHE A 239 11.55 -17.01 -33.43
C PHE A 239 12.74 -16.44 -34.22
N ILE A 240 13.34 -15.34 -33.78
CA ILE A 240 14.50 -14.75 -34.46
C ILE A 240 15.67 -15.74 -34.55
N LEU A 241 15.90 -16.54 -33.50
CA LEU A 241 16.91 -17.59 -33.56
C LEU A 241 16.65 -18.64 -34.65
N THR A 242 15.39 -18.85 -35.05
CA THR A 242 15.05 -19.78 -36.15
C THR A 242 15.33 -19.19 -37.53
N LEU A 243 15.54 -17.87 -37.65
CA LEU A 243 15.89 -17.21 -38.92
C LEU A 243 17.37 -17.38 -39.26
N ARG A 244 18.22 -17.61 -38.27
CA ARG A 244 19.66 -17.82 -38.48
C ARG A 244 19.91 -19.04 -39.36
N GLY A 245 20.70 -18.86 -40.42
CA GLY A 245 21.00 -19.88 -41.43
C GLY A 245 19.97 -19.96 -42.58
N THR A 246 18.92 -19.13 -42.57
CA THR A 246 18.02 -19.00 -43.73
C THR A 246 18.68 -18.14 -44.82
N ASN A 247 18.37 -18.40 -46.08
CA ASN A 247 18.97 -17.71 -47.22
C ASN A 247 17.90 -16.89 -47.98
N PRO A 248 17.61 -15.66 -47.57
CA PRO A 248 16.67 -14.79 -48.27
C PRO A 248 17.26 -14.30 -49.61
N SER A 249 16.41 -13.87 -50.53
CA SER A 249 16.84 -13.50 -51.90
C SER A 249 17.72 -12.25 -51.98
N ASN A 250 17.64 -11.35 -50.99
CA ASN A 250 18.39 -10.08 -50.96
C ASN A 250 18.76 -9.70 -49.51
N PRO A 251 19.68 -10.44 -48.85
CA PRO A 251 20.13 -10.12 -47.50
C PRO A 251 20.97 -8.84 -47.49
N LYS A 252 20.78 -8.02 -46.45
CA LYS A 252 21.72 -6.94 -46.14
C LYS A 252 23.09 -7.55 -45.82
N ALA A 253 24.17 -6.83 -46.15
CA ALA A 253 25.52 -7.28 -45.84
C ALA A 253 25.69 -7.53 -44.33
N PRO A 254 26.51 -8.52 -43.92
CA PRO A 254 26.71 -8.84 -42.51
C PRO A 254 27.24 -7.66 -41.70
N GLU A 255 26.72 -7.48 -40.49
CA GLU A 255 27.10 -6.40 -39.57
C GLU A 255 27.50 -6.97 -38.20
N GLY A 256 28.61 -6.47 -37.64
CA GLY A 256 29.10 -6.90 -36.34
C GLY A 256 30.15 -7.99 -36.41
N VAL A 257 30.20 -8.85 -35.40
CA VAL A 257 31.22 -9.90 -35.26
C VAL A 257 30.60 -11.28 -35.42
N LEU A 258 31.38 -12.23 -35.94
CA LEU A 258 30.96 -13.62 -36.02
C LEU A 258 30.60 -14.15 -34.63
N TYR A 259 29.36 -14.57 -34.44
CA TYR A 259 28.88 -15.09 -33.17
C TYR A 259 29.10 -16.61 -33.08
N VAL A 260 30.01 -16.99 -32.19
CA VAL A 260 30.27 -18.39 -31.81
C VAL A 260 29.53 -18.69 -30.52
N GLN A 261 28.63 -19.67 -30.55
CA GLN A 261 27.85 -20.06 -29.38
C GLN A 261 28.76 -20.69 -28.34
N GLN A 262 28.78 -20.19 -27.10
CA GLN A 262 29.72 -20.65 -26.07
C GLN A 262 29.67 -22.16 -25.78
N ASP A 263 28.53 -22.82 -25.99
CA ASP A 263 28.41 -24.28 -25.82
C ASP A 263 29.25 -25.08 -26.84
N SER A 264 29.56 -24.49 -28.00
CA SER A 264 30.43 -25.10 -29.02
C SER A 264 31.92 -25.06 -28.65
N LEU A 265 32.31 -24.25 -27.67
CA LEU A 265 33.70 -24.14 -27.19
C LEU A 265 34.04 -25.16 -26.10
N LYS A 266 33.06 -25.85 -25.51
CA LYS A 266 33.30 -26.91 -24.50
C LYS A 266 33.64 -28.28 -25.10
N GLY A 267 33.63 -28.40 -26.43
CA GLY A 267 33.89 -29.65 -27.15
C GLY A 267 35.14 -29.64 -28.05
N MET A 268 36.00 -28.63 -27.93
CA MET A 268 37.31 -28.56 -28.60
C MET A 268 38.45 -28.58 -27.60
#